data_AF-B3T9D0-F1
#
_entry.id   AF-B3T9D0-F1
#
_cell.length_a   1.000
_cell.length_b   1.000
_cell.length_c   1.000
_cell.angle_alpha   90.00
_cell.angle_beta   90.00
_cell.angle_gamma   90.00
#
_symmetry.space_group_name_H-M   'P 1'
#
loop_
_entity.id
_entity.type
_entity.pdbx_description
1 polymer ?
#
loop_
_entity_poly.entity_id
_entity_poly.type
_entity_poly.pdbx_seq_one_letter_code
_entity_poly.pdbx_strand_id
1 'polypeptide(L)'
;MEGDILVISSKYISNSQERILDHNSIKLSEKAYELSKKFSINQKLSEAIIRESDVVFGGVSGFVITSSNNIMAPNAGIDKSNSQGKLILYPNDPYQVAEQIKRKFFLDYNLHVGIIIVDSRLMPARIGTSGVAIACSGFEPVFDRRATKDLDGNVLKVTFQAIADNLASIANHKMGEADELIPLAIIRESGAKLTDRKISSEETTITYDECIYFRGLKK
;
A
#
# COMPACT_ATOMS: atom_id res chain seq x y z
N MET A 1 10.65 -2.31 21.27
CA MET A 1 11.13 -3.50 21.99
C MET A 1 11.38 -4.59 20.96
N GLU A 2 12.08 -5.66 21.34
CA GLU A 2 12.26 -6.82 20.47
C GLU A 2 10.90 -7.34 20.00
N GLY A 3 10.74 -7.54 18.69
CA GLY A 3 9.50 -8.02 18.08
C GLY A 3 8.39 -6.99 17.91
N ASP A 4 8.60 -5.72 18.30
CA ASP A 4 7.66 -4.65 17.99
C ASP A 4 7.60 -4.42 16.47
N ILE A 5 6.43 -4.00 16.00
CA ILE A 5 6.22 -3.62 14.61
C ILE A 5 6.01 -2.11 14.52
N LEU A 6 6.91 -1.43 13.83
CA LEU A 6 6.78 -0.02 13.48
C LEU A 6 5.99 0.10 12.18
N VAL A 7 4.87 0.80 12.24
CA VAL A 7 4.02 1.12 11.09
C VAL A 7 4.23 2.59 10.73
N ILE A 8 4.48 2.86 9.44
CA ILE A 8 4.85 4.18 8.91
C ILE A 8 3.92 4.52 7.74
N SER A 9 3.36 5.73 7.69
CA SER A 9 2.53 6.13 6.56
C SER A 9 3.36 6.23 5.27
N SER A 10 2.78 5.76 4.17
CA SER A 10 3.30 5.89 2.80
C SER A 10 3.68 7.35 2.51
N LYS A 11 2.78 8.29 2.85
CA LYS A 11 2.93 9.74 2.67
C LYS A 11 4.16 10.29 3.38
N TYR A 12 4.47 9.81 4.59
CA TYR A 12 5.66 10.25 5.32
C TYR A 12 6.95 9.83 4.60
N ILE A 13 6.98 8.60 4.08
CA ILE A 13 8.11 8.12 3.26
C ILE A 13 8.18 8.87 1.92
N SER A 14 7.05 9.10 1.24
CA SER A 14 7.02 9.86 -0.01
C SER A 14 7.59 11.27 0.18
N ASN A 15 7.23 11.94 1.27
CA ASN A 15 7.76 13.27 1.57
C ASN A 15 9.27 13.24 1.85
N SER A 16 9.78 12.22 2.56
CA SER A 16 11.23 12.10 2.83
C SER A 16 12.05 11.80 1.57
N GLN A 17 11.42 11.22 0.55
CA GLN A 17 12.00 10.97 -0.77
C GLN A 17 11.74 12.10 -1.79
N GLU A 18 11.11 13.21 -1.37
CA GLU A 18 10.70 14.30 -2.26
C GLU A 18 9.81 13.85 -3.43
N ARG A 19 8.98 12.81 -3.21
CA ARG A 19 8.01 12.27 -4.17
C ARG A 19 6.77 13.16 -4.28
N ILE A 20 7.00 14.44 -4.55
CA ILE A 20 6.00 15.50 -4.59
C ILE A 20 6.08 16.19 -5.94
N LEU A 21 4.98 16.21 -6.69
CA LEU A 21 4.87 16.93 -7.96
C LEU A 21 4.07 18.22 -7.79
N ASP A 22 4.65 19.32 -8.28
CA ASP A 22 3.90 20.55 -8.53
C ASP A 22 3.07 20.38 -9.81
N HIS A 23 1.80 20.77 -9.76
CA HIS A 23 0.97 20.82 -10.95
C HIS A 23 1.60 21.60 -12.12
N ASN A 24 2.34 22.67 -11.85
CA ASN A 24 2.91 23.54 -12.87
C ASN A 24 4.09 22.93 -13.63
N SER A 25 4.75 21.90 -13.09
CA SER A 25 5.87 21.24 -13.77
C SER A 25 5.44 20.09 -14.68
N ILE A 26 4.14 19.72 -14.68
CA ILE A 26 3.63 18.57 -15.42
C ILE A 26 3.35 18.96 -16.89
N LYS A 27 4.19 18.47 -17.81
CA LYS A 27 3.94 18.51 -19.25
C LYS A 27 2.87 17.49 -19.64
N LEU A 28 1.81 17.93 -20.32
CA LEU A 28 0.68 17.07 -20.69
C LEU A 28 0.95 16.24 -21.95
N SER A 29 0.48 14.99 -21.95
CA SER A 29 0.41 14.12 -23.13
C SER A 29 -1.01 14.01 -23.70
N GLU A 30 -1.13 13.52 -24.93
CA GLU A 30 -2.41 13.22 -25.56
C GLU A 30 -3.20 12.16 -24.77
N LYS A 31 -2.53 11.13 -24.25
CA LYS A 31 -3.14 10.12 -23.38
C LYS A 31 -3.75 10.73 -22.12
N ALA A 32 -3.10 11.73 -21.53
CA ALA A 32 -3.65 12.44 -20.37
C ALA A 32 -4.90 13.24 -20.73
N TYR A 33 -4.96 13.82 -21.93
CA TYR A 33 -6.17 14.48 -22.42
C TYR A 33 -7.33 13.49 -22.61
N GLU A 34 -7.07 12.34 -23.21
CA GLU A 34 -8.09 11.28 -23.38
C GLU A 34 -8.63 10.77 -22.04
N LEU A 35 -7.73 10.46 -21.10
CA LEU A 35 -8.11 9.99 -19.77
C LEU A 35 -8.91 11.05 -19.01
N SER A 36 -8.44 12.31 -19.06
CA SER A 36 -9.11 13.47 -18.47
C SER A 36 -10.53 13.63 -19.00
N LYS A 37 -10.72 13.57 -20.32
CA LYS A 37 -12.03 13.70 -20.97
C LYS A 37 -12.95 12.53 -20.64
N LYS A 38 -12.42 11.30 -20.64
CA LYS A 38 -13.21 10.09 -20.42
C LYS A 38 -13.73 9.95 -19.00
N PHE A 39 -12.93 10.34 -18.01
CA PHE A 39 -13.25 10.16 -16.59
C PHE A 39 -13.40 11.49 -15.83
N SER A 40 -13.47 12.63 -16.51
CA SER A 40 -13.60 13.96 -15.88
C SER A 40 -12.53 14.26 -14.81
N ILE A 41 -11.29 13.80 -15.05
CA ILE A 41 -10.15 14.02 -14.15
C ILE A 41 -9.35 15.22 -14.63
N ASN A 42 -8.75 15.99 -13.71
CA ASN A 42 -7.84 17.09 -14.09
C ASN A 42 -6.67 16.57 -14.96
N GLN A 43 -6.38 17.23 -16.07
CA GLN A 43 -5.35 16.79 -17.04
C GLN A 43 -3.97 16.55 -16.43
N LYS A 44 -3.53 17.39 -15.49
CA LYS A 44 -2.23 17.24 -14.82
C LYS A 44 -2.22 16.03 -13.88
N LEU A 45 -3.33 15.77 -13.19
CA LEU A 45 -3.48 14.53 -12.44
C LEU A 45 -3.51 13.33 -13.40
N SER A 46 -4.25 13.40 -14.51
CA SER A 46 -4.32 12.32 -15.49
C SER A 46 -2.94 11.95 -16.03
N GLU A 47 -2.10 12.94 -16.31
CA GLU A 47 -0.71 12.71 -16.70
C GLU A 47 0.10 12.02 -15.60
N ALA A 48 -0.01 12.46 -14.35
CA ALA A 48 0.68 11.82 -13.23
C ALA A 48 0.21 10.37 -13.03
N ILE A 49 -1.10 10.11 -13.12
CA ILE A 49 -1.67 8.76 -13.05
C ILE A 49 -1.05 7.86 -14.11
N ILE A 50 -0.95 8.33 -15.36
CA ILE A 50 -0.41 7.54 -16.47
C ILE A 50 1.07 7.23 -16.25
N ARG A 51 1.86 8.19 -15.74
CA ARG A 51 3.29 7.99 -15.48
C ARG A 51 3.56 7.01 -14.35
N GLU A 52 2.70 7.00 -13.35
CA GLU A 52 2.87 6.23 -12.12
C GLU A 52 2.10 4.91 -12.14
N SER A 53 1.47 4.54 -13.26
CA SER A 53 0.72 3.28 -13.40
C SER A 53 1.31 2.40 -14.49
N ASP A 54 1.41 1.10 -14.21
CA ASP A 54 1.68 0.07 -15.20
C ASP A 54 0.47 -0.11 -16.13
N VAL A 55 -0.74 -0.07 -15.55
CA VAL A 55 -2.00 -0.30 -16.24
C VAL A 55 -3.09 0.62 -15.70
N VAL A 56 -3.90 1.19 -16.59
CA VAL A 56 -5.15 1.89 -16.24
C VAL A 56 -6.32 1.03 -16.70
N PHE A 57 -7.09 0.48 -15.76
CA PHE A 57 -8.15 -0.48 -16.07
C PHE A 57 -9.44 0.19 -16.54
N GLY A 58 -9.79 1.32 -15.93
CA GLY A 58 -11.06 1.99 -16.13
C GLY A 58 -11.48 2.72 -14.86
N GLY A 59 -12.69 3.26 -14.83
CA GLY A 59 -13.10 4.09 -13.71
C GLY A 59 -14.47 4.72 -13.88
N VAL A 60 -14.72 5.69 -13.03
CA VAL A 60 -15.91 6.54 -13.01
C VAL A 60 -15.47 8.00 -13.03
N SER A 61 -16.42 8.93 -13.12
CA SER A 61 -16.11 10.36 -13.05
C SER A 61 -15.30 10.68 -11.78
N GLY A 62 -14.11 11.27 -11.96
CA GLY A 62 -13.18 11.66 -10.90
C GLY A 62 -12.16 10.60 -10.47
N PHE A 63 -12.36 9.32 -10.81
CA PHE A 63 -11.53 8.22 -10.30
C PHE A 63 -11.30 7.13 -11.34
N VAL A 64 -10.04 6.71 -11.48
CA VAL A 64 -9.67 5.51 -12.25
C VAL A 64 -8.98 4.50 -11.36
N ILE A 65 -9.26 3.23 -11.57
CA ILE A 65 -8.52 2.12 -10.96
C ILE A 65 -7.32 1.82 -11.84
N THR A 66 -6.15 1.81 -11.22
CA THR A 66 -4.88 1.52 -11.87
C THR A 66 -4.14 0.42 -11.10
N SER A 67 -3.07 -0.08 -11.71
CA SER A 67 -2.06 -0.91 -11.05
C SER A 67 -0.71 -0.23 -11.15
N SER A 68 0.02 -0.24 -10.04
CA SER A 68 1.39 0.25 -9.93
C SER A 68 2.19 -0.74 -9.07
N ASN A 69 3.15 -1.44 -9.66
CA ASN A 69 3.88 -2.56 -9.04
C ASN A 69 2.94 -3.65 -8.49
N ASN A 70 1.94 -4.07 -9.29
CA ASN A 70 0.86 -5.01 -8.90
C ASN A 70 -0.06 -4.53 -7.77
N ILE A 71 0.20 -3.37 -7.16
CA ILE A 71 -0.71 -2.78 -6.18
C ILE A 71 -1.83 -2.08 -6.95
N MET A 72 -3.06 -2.54 -6.76
CA MET A 72 -4.23 -1.86 -7.31
C MET A 72 -4.65 -0.67 -6.45
N ALA A 73 -4.90 0.45 -7.11
CA ALA A 73 -5.08 1.74 -6.47
C ALA A 73 -6.05 2.63 -7.24
N PRO A 74 -6.90 3.41 -6.59
CA PRO A 74 -7.48 4.59 -7.21
C PRO A 74 -6.36 5.58 -7.57
N ASN A 75 -6.36 6.09 -8.80
CA ASN A 75 -5.48 7.16 -9.28
C ASN A 75 -3.98 6.90 -9.00
N ALA A 76 -3.50 5.67 -9.18
CA ALA A 76 -2.10 5.26 -8.91
C ALA A 76 -1.64 5.44 -7.45
N GLY A 77 -2.57 5.59 -6.50
CA GLY A 77 -2.23 5.90 -5.11
C GLY A 77 -1.75 7.35 -4.92
N ILE A 78 -1.93 8.21 -5.93
CA ILE A 78 -1.57 9.62 -5.85
C ILE A 78 -2.53 10.32 -4.90
N ASP A 79 -1.95 10.94 -3.88
CA ASP A 79 -2.69 11.69 -2.88
C ASP A 79 -2.65 13.20 -3.17
N LYS A 80 -3.77 13.88 -2.91
CA LYS A 80 -3.98 15.33 -3.00
C LYS A 80 -4.34 15.96 -1.67
N SER A 81 -4.67 15.15 -0.68
CA SER A 81 -5.03 15.61 0.65
C SER A 81 -3.78 16.07 1.39
N ASN A 82 -3.93 17.12 2.21
CA ASN A 82 -2.87 17.65 3.07
C ASN A 82 -1.57 18.01 2.33
N SER A 83 -1.65 18.37 1.04
CA SER A 83 -0.48 18.60 0.17
C SER A 83 -0.37 20.03 -0.36
N GLN A 84 -1.21 20.97 0.13
CA GLN A 84 -1.25 22.37 -0.33
C GLN A 84 -1.37 22.51 -1.86
N GLY A 85 -2.14 21.61 -2.49
CA GLY A 85 -2.33 21.61 -3.94
C GLY A 85 -1.20 20.94 -4.73
N LYS A 86 -0.29 20.22 -4.08
CA LYS A 86 0.71 19.36 -4.75
C LYS A 86 0.17 17.93 -4.88
N LEU A 87 0.79 17.13 -5.75
CA LEU A 87 0.50 15.69 -5.84
C LEU A 87 1.58 14.93 -5.08
N ILE A 88 1.18 14.07 -4.15
CA ILE A 88 2.09 13.16 -3.44
C ILE A 88 2.01 11.82 -4.13
N LEU A 89 3.14 11.35 -4.64
CA LEU A 89 3.24 10.08 -5.34
C LEU A 89 3.63 8.98 -4.36
N TYR A 90 3.53 7.73 -4.78
CA TYR A 90 4.03 6.63 -3.99
C TYR A 90 5.54 6.64 -3.79
N PRO A 91 6.01 6.10 -2.65
CA PRO A 91 7.43 5.95 -2.41
C PRO A 91 8.11 5.15 -3.51
N ASN A 92 9.34 5.51 -3.84
CA ASN A 92 10.22 4.66 -4.63
C ASN A 92 10.72 3.50 -3.75
N ASP A 93 10.71 2.30 -4.32
CA ASP A 93 11.24 1.07 -3.71
C ASP A 93 10.83 0.86 -2.24
N PRO A 94 9.52 0.87 -1.90
CA PRO A 94 9.07 0.88 -0.51
C PRO A 94 9.55 -0.35 0.30
N TYR A 95 9.72 -1.51 -0.34
CA TYR A 95 10.32 -2.70 0.29
C TYR A 95 11.79 -2.50 0.66
N GLN A 96 12.56 -1.80 -0.17
CA GLN A 96 13.95 -1.48 0.14
C GLN A 96 14.03 -0.49 1.31
N VAL A 97 13.14 0.52 1.33
CA VAL A 97 13.05 1.47 2.44
C VAL A 97 12.72 0.73 3.76
N ALA A 98 11.72 -0.15 3.76
CA ALA A 98 11.36 -0.93 4.95
C ALA A 98 12.53 -1.78 5.46
N GLU A 99 13.26 -2.44 4.54
CA GLU A 99 14.46 -3.22 4.88
C GLU A 99 15.59 -2.36 5.46
N GLN A 100 15.83 -1.17 4.91
CA GLN A 100 16.84 -0.24 5.40
C GLN A 100 16.51 0.27 6.81
N ILE A 101 15.24 0.61 7.07
CA ILE A 101 14.79 1.03 8.40
C ILE A 101 14.98 -0.10 9.41
N LYS A 102 14.55 -1.33 9.08
CA LYS A 102 14.77 -2.52 9.92
C LYS A 102 16.25 -2.68 10.27
N ARG A 103 17.13 -2.65 9.26
CA ARG A 103 18.59 -2.77 9.45
C ARG A 103 19.16 -1.68 10.33
N LYS A 104 18.67 -0.45 10.19
CA LYS A 104 19.10 0.67 11.02
C LYS A 104 18.73 0.46 12.49
N PHE A 105 17.54 -0.06 12.79
CA PHE A 105 17.17 -0.43 14.15
C PHE A 105 18.09 -1.50 14.73
N PHE A 106 18.45 -2.51 13.94
CA PHE A 106 19.39 -3.54 14.37
C PHE A 106 20.79 -2.97 14.62
N LEU A 107 21.33 -2.17 13.70
CA LEU A 107 22.68 -1.60 13.83
C LEU A 107 22.80 -0.60 14.98
N ASP A 108 21.80 0.28 15.15
CA ASP A 108 21.86 1.36 16.13
C ASP A 108 21.46 0.88 17.54
N TYR A 109 20.57 -0.13 17.65
CA TYR A 109 19.96 -0.54 18.92
C TYR A 109 20.03 -2.04 19.22
N ASN A 110 20.54 -2.88 18.31
CA ASN A 110 20.54 -4.34 18.42
C ASN A 110 19.14 -4.93 18.68
N LEU A 111 18.12 -4.35 18.02
CA LEU A 111 16.72 -4.78 18.11
C LEU A 111 16.25 -5.35 16.77
N HIS A 112 15.59 -6.51 16.80
CA HIS A 112 14.83 -7.03 15.66
C HIS A 112 13.40 -6.52 15.75
N VAL A 113 12.99 -5.77 14.73
CA VAL A 113 11.67 -5.15 14.63
C VAL A 113 11.05 -5.47 13.28
N GLY A 114 9.72 -5.52 13.24
CA GLY A 114 9.00 -5.49 11.98
C GLY A 114 8.78 -4.06 11.51
N ILE A 115 8.78 -3.84 10.20
CA ILE A 115 8.46 -2.57 9.57
C ILE A 115 7.29 -2.78 8.63
N ILE A 116 6.28 -1.92 8.69
CA ILE A 116 5.18 -1.84 7.73
C ILE A 116 5.13 -0.42 7.19
N ILE A 117 5.07 -0.26 5.87
CA ILE A 117 4.67 0.98 5.23
C ILE A 117 3.21 0.83 4.83
N VAL A 118 2.34 1.68 5.37
CA VAL A 118 0.88 1.60 5.23
C VAL A 118 0.32 2.72 4.38
N ASP A 119 -0.68 2.41 3.57
CA ASP A 119 -1.52 3.40 2.90
C ASP A 119 -3.00 3.05 3.08
N SER A 120 -3.89 4.03 3.02
CA SER A 120 -5.33 3.78 3.14
C SER A 120 -5.96 3.44 1.79
N ARG A 121 -6.93 2.53 1.82
CA ARG A 121 -7.55 1.94 0.62
C ARG A 121 -9.05 1.76 0.76
N LEU A 122 -9.75 1.94 -0.36
CA LEU A 122 -11.13 1.52 -0.52
C LEU A 122 -11.19 0.02 -0.81
N MET A 123 -12.11 -0.68 -0.16
CA MET A 123 -12.39 -2.09 -0.43
C MET A 123 -13.65 -2.23 -1.32
N PRO A 124 -13.66 -3.17 -2.28
CA PRO A 124 -14.84 -3.42 -3.10
C PRO A 124 -16.10 -3.64 -2.26
N ALA A 125 -17.18 -2.94 -2.61
CA ALA A 125 -18.49 -3.03 -1.96
C ALA A 125 -18.52 -2.69 -0.45
N ARG A 126 -17.58 -1.88 0.05
CA ARG A 126 -17.56 -1.38 1.45
C ARG A 126 -17.56 0.15 1.47
N ILE A 127 -18.23 0.71 2.48
CA ILE A 127 -18.17 2.15 2.77
C ILE A 127 -16.97 2.39 3.69
N GLY A 128 -16.11 3.35 3.34
CA GLY A 128 -14.93 3.74 4.12
C GLY A 128 -13.61 3.17 3.61
N THR A 129 -12.51 3.61 4.24
CA THR A 129 -11.14 3.16 3.97
C THR A 129 -10.60 2.26 5.08
N SER A 130 -9.63 1.42 4.72
CA SER A 130 -8.83 0.62 5.65
C SER A 130 -7.35 0.73 5.28
N GLY A 131 -6.46 0.57 6.27
CA GLY A 131 -5.02 0.49 6.02
C GLY A 131 -4.61 -0.81 5.35
N VAL A 132 -3.76 -0.72 4.34
CA VAL A 132 -3.18 -1.84 3.60
C VAL A 132 -1.66 -1.66 3.57
N ALA A 133 -0.90 -2.74 3.76
CA ALA A 133 0.55 -2.70 3.69
C ALA A 133 0.98 -2.53 2.22
N ILE A 134 1.65 -1.43 1.90
CA ILE A 134 2.28 -1.25 0.58
C ILE A 134 3.68 -1.87 0.55
N ALA A 135 4.31 -2.03 1.72
CA ALA A 135 5.54 -2.79 1.90
C ALA A 135 5.71 -3.22 3.35
N CYS A 136 6.54 -4.25 3.57
CA CYS A 136 6.91 -4.68 4.91
C CYS A 136 8.29 -5.35 4.94
N SER A 137 8.88 -5.47 6.13
CA SER A 137 10.11 -6.23 6.39
C SER A 137 10.18 -6.68 7.86
N GLY A 138 10.98 -7.71 8.14
CA GLY A 138 11.31 -8.15 9.50
C GLY A 138 10.34 -9.15 10.12
N PHE A 139 9.25 -9.49 9.43
CA PHE A 139 8.30 -10.53 9.85
C PHE A 139 7.67 -11.22 8.64
N GLU A 140 7.09 -12.40 8.85
CA GLU A 140 6.36 -13.15 7.83
C GLU A 140 5.05 -12.43 7.49
N PRO A 141 4.88 -11.89 6.26
CA PRO A 141 3.76 -11.00 5.95
C PRO A 141 2.43 -11.74 5.75
N VAL A 142 2.52 -13.02 5.40
CA VAL A 142 1.39 -13.91 5.17
C VAL A 142 1.63 -15.20 5.95
N PHE A 143 0.60 -15.67 6.65
CA PHE A 143 0.62 -16.97 7.28
C PHE A 143 -0.24 -17.96 6.48
N ASP A 144 0.42 -18.92 5.85
CA ASP A 144 -0.24 -20.02 5.13
C ASP A 144 -0.87 -20.99 6.13
N ARG A 145 -2.20 -20.94 6.25
CA ARG A 145 -2.96 -21.85 7.11
C ARG A 145 -3.46 -23.08 6.37
N ARG A 146 -3.14 -23.25 5.08
CA ARG A 146 -3.51 -24.46 4.35
C ARG A 146 -2.88 -25.68 5.03
N ALA A 147 -3.53 -26.83 4.90
CA ALA A 147 -3.16 -28.06 5.59
C ALA A 147 -3.31 -28.06 7.13
N THR A 148 -3.57 -26.91 7.77
CA THR A 148 -3.99 -26.87 9.18
C THR A 148 -5.46 -27.24 9.33
N LYS A 149 -5.88 -27.63 10.54
CA LYS A 149 -7.25 -28.04 10.84
C LYS A 149 -8.05 -26.94 11.50
N ASP A 150 -9.32 -26.83 11.16
CA ASP A 150 -10.29 -26.04 11.92
C ASP A 150 -10.73 -26.77 13.21
N LEU A 151 -11.66 -26.16 13.95
CA LEU A 151 -12.19 -26.71 15.21
C LEU A 151 -12.95 -28.03 15.02
N ASP A 152 -13.46 -28.30 13.81
CA ASP A 152 -14.19 -29.51 13.46
C ASP A 152 -13.25 -30.58 12.83
N GLY A 153 -11.94 -30.29 12.77
CA GLY A 153 -10.93 -31.18 12.21
C GLY A 153 -10.82 -31.16 10.68
N ASN A 154 -11.55 -30.28 9.98
CA ASN A 154 -11.45 -30.14 8.54
C ASN A 154 -10.16 -29.42 8.15
N VAL A 155 -9.54 -29.89 7.07
CA VAL A 155 -8.32 -29.29 6.54
C VAL A 155 -8.65 -28.00 5.78
N LEU A 156 -8.03 -26.90 6.16
CA LEU A 156 -8.11 -25.63 5.44
C LEU A 156 -7.42 -25.75 4.07
N LYS A 157 -8.11 -25.32 3.01
CA LYS A 157 -7.64 -25.51 1.61
C LYS A 157 -7.08 -24.25 0.96
N VAL A 158 -7.57 -23.07 1.32
CA VAL A 158 -7.30 -21.81 0.61
C VAL A 158 -6.92 -20.65 1.54
N THR A 159 -6.74 -20.93 2.83
CA THR A 159 -6.62 -19.89 3.85
C THR A 159 -5.19 -19.39 3.97
N PHE A 160 -4.95 -18.19 3.44
CA PHE A 160 -3.79 -17.37 3.77
C PHE A 160 -4.25 -16.22 4.65
N GLN A 161 -3.60 -16.03 5.80
CA GLN A 161 -3.86 -14.89 6.67
C GLN A 161 -2.88 -13.77 6.32
N ALA A 162 -3.39 -12.63 5.84
CA ALA A 162 -2.59 -11.46 5.50
C ALA A 162 -2.20 -10.67 6.77
N ILE A 163 -1.17 -11.17 7.47
CA ILE A 163 -0.69 -10.60 8.75
C ILE A 163 -0.32 -9.13 8.58
N ALA A 164 0.44 -8.79 7.52
CA ALA A 164 0.86 -7.41 7.25
C ALA A 164 -0.35 -6.46 7.10
N ASP A 165 -1.35 -6.84 6.30
CA ASP A 165 -2.54 -6.01 6.07
C ASP A 165 -3.44 -5.91 7.31
N ASN A 166 -3.59 -6.99 8.08
CA ASN A 166 -4.37 -6.96 9.32
C ASN A 166 -3.77 -5.99 10.34
N LEU A 167 -2.44 -6.00 10.47
CA LEU A 167 -1.70 -5.09 11.34
C LEU A 167 -1.71 -3.66 10.80
N ALA A 168 -1.56 -3.49 9.49
CA ALA A 168 -1.65 -2.19 8.82
C ALA A 168 -3.03 -1.55 9.07
N SER A 169 -4.11 -2.32 8.97
CA SER A 169 -5.47 -1.84 9.21
C SER A 169 -5.69 -1.29 10.62
N ILE A 170 -5.24 -2.00 11.66
CA ILE A 170 -5.41 -1.53 13.06
C ILE A 170 -4.52 -0.31 13.37
N ALA A 171 -3.30 -0.27 12.81
CA ALA A 171 -2.43 0.89 12.95
C ALA A 171 -3.00 2.12 12.24
N ASN A 172 -3.48 1.97 11.01
CA ASN A 172 -4.10 3.05 10.23
C ASN A 172 -5.31 3.64 10.95
N HIS A 173 -6.15 2.80 11.57
CA HIS A 173 -7.25 3.29 12.42
C HIS A 173 -6.76 4.22 13.54
N LYS A 174 -5.61 3.92 14.15
CA LYS A 174 -5.04 4.75 15.22
C LYS A 174 -4.32 5.99 14.70
N MET A 175 -3.69 5.90 13.52
CA MET A 175 -2.99 7.00 12.86
C MET A 175 -3.94 8.09 12.38
N GLY A 176 -5.18 7.72 12.07
CA GLY A 176 -6.18 8.64 11.51
C GLY A 176 -6.02 8.82 10.00
N GLU A 177 -6.94 9.59 9.42
CA GLU A 177 -7.03 9.79 7.96
C GLU A 177 -7.01 11.28 7.57
N ALA A 178 -6.94 12.18 8.55
CA ALA A 178 -7.14 13.61 8.37
C ALA A 178 -6.00 14.44 9.01
N ASP A 179 -6.30 15.21 10.05
CA ASP A 179 -5.41 16.19 10.69
C ASP A 179 -4.82 15.70 12.02
N GLU A 180 -4.91 14.39 12.30
CA GLU A 180 -4.39 13.81 13.54
C GLU A 180 -2.86 13.94 13.66
N LEU A 181 -2.16 14.07 12.53
CA LEU A 181 -0.71 14.25 12.45
C LEU A 181 0.09 13.10 13.11
N ILE A 182 -0.41 11.87 13.01
CA ILE A 182 0.24 10.66 13.53
C ILE A 182 0.73 9.79 12.36
N PRO A 183 1.93 10.04 11.80
CA PRO A 183 2.44 9.26 10.66
C PRO A 183 3.05 7.91 11.06
N LEU A 184 3.14 7.62 12.36
CA LEU A 184 3.84 6.47 12.91
C LEU A 184 2.99 5.81 14.01
N ALA A 185 2.94 4.49 14.02
CA ALA A 185 2.35 3.70 15.10
C ALA A 185 3.25 2.53 15.46
N ILE A 186 3.19 2.08 16.72
CA ILE A 186 3.91 0.89 17.18
C ILE A 186 2.89 -0.14 17.62
N ILE A 187 2.97 -1.33 17.03
CA ILE A 187 2.21 -2.49 17.48
C ILE A 187 3.15 -3.35 18.32
N ARG A 188 2.76 -3.58 19.57
CA ARG A 188 3.44 -4.49 20.48
C ARG A 188 2.67 -5.79 20.55
N GLU A 189 3.37 -6.88 20.88
CA GLU A 189 2.76 -8.20 21.09
C GLU A 189 1.89 -8.66 19.92
N SER A 190 2.34 -8.34 18.69
CA SER A 190 1.56 -8.60 17.46
C SER A 190 1.33 -10.08 17.16
N GLY A 191 2.14 -10.97 17.75
CA GLY A 191 2.17 -12.39 17.43
C GLY A 191 2.73 -12.70 16.03
N ALA A 192 3.24 -11.70 15.31
CA ALA A 192 3.86 -11.90 14.02
C ALA A 192 5.19 -12.65 14.19
N LYS A 193 5.44 -13.63 13.31
CA LYS A 193 6.69 -14.39 13.31
C LYS A 193 7.80 -13.54 12.69
N LEU A 194 8.81 -13.17 13.47
CA LEU A 194 9.97 -12.45 12.96
C LEU A 194 10.77 -13.29 11.95
N THR A 195 11.42 -12.60 11.02
CA THR A 195 12.22 -13.22 9.97
C THR A 195 13.29 -12.25 9.46
N ASP A 196 14.49 -12.77 9.20
CA ASP A 196 15.59 -12.00 8.63
C ASP A 196 15.65 -12.06 7.11
N ARG A 197 14.84 -12.94 6.50
CA ARG A 197 14.79 -13.07 5.05
C ARG A 197 14.32 -11.77 4.41
N LYS A 198 14.79 -11.52 3.19
CA LYS A 198 14.28 -10.42 2.38
C LYS A 198 12.85 -10.74 1.97
N ILE A 199 11.92 -9.83 2.27
CA ILE A 199 10.53 -9.89 1.80
C ILE A 199 10.44 -9.12 0.49
N SER A 200 9.66 -9.63 -0.45
CA SER A 200 9.38 -8.95 -1.72
C SER A 200 7.89 -8.71 -1.95
N SER A 201 7.57 -7.85 -2.93
CA SER A 201 6.21 -7.49 -3.30
C SER A 201 5.34 -8.68 -3.71
N GLU A 202 5.94 -9.71 -4.31
CA GLU A 202 5.22 -10.89 -4.81
C GLU A 202 4.64 -11.76 -3.68
N GLU A 203 5.03 -11.50 -2.43
CA GLU A 203 4.54 -12.23 -1.26
C GLU A 203 3.29 -11.60 -0.63
N THR A 204 3.02 -10.33 -0.95
CA THR A 204 1.86 -9.58 -0.42
C THR A 204 0.92 -9.11 -1.53
N THR A 205 1.31 -9.29 -2.79
CA THR A 205 0.51 -8.89 -3.94
C THR A 205 0.35 -10.08 -4.88
N ILE A 206 -0.75 -10.07 -5.62
CA ILE A 206 -1.00 -10.99 -6.74
C ILE A 206 -1.17 -10.14 -7.99
N THR A 207 -0.92 -10.74 -9.15
CA THR A 207 -1.15 -10.04 -10.41
C THR A 207 -2.64 -9.75 -10.61
N TYR A 208 -2.97 -8.73 -11.39
CA TYR A 208 -4.38 -8.41 -11.67
C TYR A 208 -5.11 -9.54 -12.40
N ASP A 209 -4.41 -10.40 -13.16
CA ASP A 209 -5.02 -11.56 -13.84
C ASP A 209 -5.33 -12.72 -12.88
N GLU A 210 -4.67 -12.78 -11.71
CA GLU A 210 -4.99 -13.71 -10.61
C GLU A 210 -6.04 -13.14 -9.65
N CYS A 211 -6.21 -11.82 -9.62
CA CYS A 211 -7.16 -11.16 -8.75
C CYS A 211 -8.61 -11.50 -9.12
N ILE A 212 -9.33 -12.14 -8.20
CA ILE A 212 -10.73 -12.54 -8.41
C ILE A 212 -11.65 -11.37 -8.73
N TYR A 213 -11.42 -10.19 -8.15
CA TYR A 213 -12.23 -9.00 -8.42
C TYR A 213 -12.04 -8.52 -9.85
N PHE A 214 -10.80 -8.48 -10.33
CA PHE A 214 -10.54 -8.03 -11.69
C PHE A 214 -10.95 -9.09 -12.71
N ARG A 215 -10.49 -10.32 -12.55
CA ARG A 215 -10.81 -11.44 -13.44
C ARG A 215 -12.32 -11.72 -13.51
N GLY A 216 -13.04 -11.59 -12.41
CA GLY A 216 -14.50 -11.78 -12.37
C GLY A 216 -15.30 -10.66 -13.04
N LEU A 217 -14.71 -9.47 -13.22
CA LEU A 217 -15.34 -8.31 -13.83
C LEU A 217 -14.86 -8.02 -15.27
N LYS A 218 -13.74 -8.63 -15.68
CA LYS A 218 -13.22 -8.55 -17.04
C LYS A 218 -14.20 -9.29 -17.96
N LYS A 219 -14.87 -8.53 -18.84
CA LYS A 219 -15.75 -9.07 -19.90
C LYS A 219 -14.94 -9.67 -21.03
#